data_AF-A0A959NER2-F1
#
_entry.id   AF-A0A959NER2-F1
#
_cell.length_a   1.000
_cell.length_b   1.000
_cell.length_c   1.000
_cell.angle_alpha   90.00
_cell.angle_beta   90.00
_cell.angle_gamma   90.00
#
_symmetry.space_group_name_H-M   'P 1'
#
loop_
_entity.id
_entity.type
_entity.pdbx_description
1 polymer ?
#
loop_
_entity_poly.entity_id
_entity_poly.type
_entity_poly.pdbx_seq_one_letter_code
_entity_poly.pdbx_strand_id
1 'polypeptide(L)' 'MKQTGWYIVFALILIGELVGIQTQNITLQYICKPMIVPVVMGFLLTALKCQIAGKAKWIIAALIFSWMGDILLLFES' A
#
# COMPACT_ATOMS: atom_id res chain seq x y z
N MET A 1 6.48 -14.76 -5.02
CA MET A 1 5.20 -15.34 -4.56
C MET A 1 4.30 -15.57 -5.77
N LYS A 2 3.50 -16.65 -5.83
CA LYS A 2 2.39 -16.72 -6.80
C LYS A 2 1.46 -15.53 -6.55
N GLN A 3 0.86 -14.96 -7.60
CA GLN A 3 0.02 -13.74 -7.52
C GLN A 3 -1.04 -13.83 -6.40
N THR A 4 -1.55 -15.02 -6.11
CA THR A 4 -2.47 -15.34 -5.01
C THR A 4 -1.99 -14.89 -3.62
N GLY A 5 -0.69 -14.97 -3.33
CA GLY A 5 -0.16 -14.63 -2.00
C GLY A 5 -0.21 -13.13 -1.69
N TRP A 6 -0.09 -12.27 -2.71
CA TRP A 6 -0.19 -10.82 -2.56
C TRP A 6 -1.61 -10.38 -2.23
N TYR A 7 -2.62 -11.02 -2.83
CA TYR A 7 -4.02 -10.72 -2.53
C TYR A 7 -4.37 -11.05 -1.07
N ILE A 8 -3.81 -12.13 -0.51
CA ILE A 8 -4.03 -12.51 0.89
C ILE A 8 -3.40 -11.46 1.83
N VAL A 9 -2.16 -11.06 1.56
CA VAL A 9 -1.47 -10.02 2.35
C VAL A 9 -2.23 -8.70 2.28
N PHE A 10 -2.65 -8.30 1.08
CA PHE A 10 -3.44 -7.09 0.88
C PHE A 10 -4.78 -7.15 1.64
N ALA A 11 -5.50 -8.26 1.54
CA ALA A 11 -6.76 -8.46 2.26
C ALA A 11 -6.59 -8.37 3.79
N LEU A 12 -5.52 -8.97 4.34
CA LEU A 12 -5.24 -8.90 5.78
C LEU A 12 -4.94 -7.48 6.25
N ILE A 13 -4.19 -6.70 5.46
CA ILE A 13 -3.86 -5.31 5.80
C ILE A 13 -5.10 -4.43 5.72
N LEU A 14 -5.96 -4.64 4.71
CA LEU A 14 -7.20 -3.91 4.53
C LEU A 14 -8.20 -4.20 5.67
N ILE A 15 -8.31 -5.47 6.09
CA ILE A 15 -9.08 -5.84 7.28
C ILE A 15 -8.52 -5.14 8.53
N GLY A 16 -7.20 -5.14 8.71
CA GLY A 16 -6.54 -4.43 9.82
C GLY A 16 -6.83 -2.93 9.83
N GLU A 17 -6.82 -2.28 8.66
CA GLU A 17 -7.16 -0.87 8.53
C GLU A 17 -8.64 -0.61 8.89
N LEU A 18 -9.57 -1.42 8.38
CA LEU A 18 -10.99 -1.29 8.69
C LEU A 18 -11.26 -1.46 10.19
N VAL A 19 -10.59 -2.42 10.84
CA VAL A 19 -10.66 -2.60 12.29
C VAL A 19 -10.06 -1.40 13.01
N GLY A 20 -8.96 -0.83 12.53
CA GLY A 20 -8.34 0.36 13.10
C GLY A 20 -9.22 1.61 12.99
N ILE A 21 -9.97 1.75 11.90
CA ILE A 21 -10.97 2.80 11.71
C ILE A 21 -12.13 2.61 12.69
N GLN A 22 -12.66 1.39 12.77
CA GLN A 22 -13.82 1.10 13.61
C GLN A 22 -13.51 1.23 15.11
N THR A 23 -12.30 0.84 15.53
CA THR A 23 -11.85 0.96 16.92
C THR A 23 -11.29 2.34 17.27
N GLN A 24 -11.26 3.28 16.32
CA GLN A 24 -10.64 4.62 16.47
C GLN A 24 -9.19 4.53 16.98
N ASN A 25 -8.51 3.42 16.67
CA ASN A 25 -7.19 3.14 17.19
C ASN A 25 -6.14 3.75 16.25
N ILE A 26 -5.70 4.96 16.63
CA ILE A 26 -4.80 5.80 15.83
C ILE A 26 -3.51 5.05 15.50
N THR A 27 -2.97 4.27 16.44
CA THR A 27 -1.76 3.45 16.23
C THR A 27 -1.96 2.39 15.14
N LEU A 28 -3.13 1.74 15.12
CA LEU A 28 -3.43 0.72 14.13
C LEU A 28 -3.62 1.33 12.74
N GLN A 29 -4.25 2.50 12.66
CA GLN A 29 -4.36 3.26 11.41
C GLN A 29 -2.99 3.73 10.92
N TYR A 30 -2.12 4.22 11.81
CA TYR A 30 -0.77 4.66 11.48
C TYR A 30 0.13 3.55 10.93
N ILE A 31 -0.15 2.28 11.23
CA ILE A 31 0.62 1.14 10.74
C ILE A 31 -0.04 0.56 9.48
N CYS A 32 -1.34 0.28 9.53
CA CYS A 32 -2.04 -0.39 8.44
C CYS A 32 -2.16 0.48 7.19
N LYS A 33 -2.49 1.76 7.34
CA LYS A 33 -2.72 2.71 6.23
C LYS A 33 -1.46 2.88 5.34
N PRO A 34 -0.27 3.19 5.88
CA PRO A 34 0.94 3.28 5.05
C PRO A 34 1.48 1.91 4.61
N MET A 35 1.04 0.78 5.16
CA MET A 35 1.44 -0.57 4.70
C MET A 35 0.73 -1.01 3.41
N ILE A 36 -0.42 -0.43 3.08
CA ILE A 36 -1.18 -0.77 1.88
C ILE A 36 -0.38 -0.46 0.62
N VAL A 37 0.21 0.73 0.55
CA VAL A 37 0.89 1.20 -0.66
C VAL A 37 2.18 0.40 -0.98
N PRO A 38 3.07 0.09 -0.02
CA PRO A 38 4.21 -0.81 -0.23
C PRO A 38 3.81 -2.20 -0.71
N VAL A 39 2.67 -2.73 -0.26
CA VAL A 39 2.17 -4.05 -0.64
C VAL A 39 1.64 -4.04 -2.07
N VAL A 40 0.89 -3.01 -2.44
CA VAL A 40 0.46 -2.78 -3.83
C VAL A 40 1.67 -2.56 -4.74
N MET A 41 2.68 -1.83 -4.27
CA MET A 41 3.92 -1.60 -5.01
C MET A 41 4.70 -2.89 -5.25
N GLY A 42 4.87 -3.71 -4.21
CA GLY A 42 5.48 -5.03 -4.31
C GLY A 42 4.71 -5.96 -5.25
N PHE A 43 3.38 -5.96 -5.16
CA PHE A 43 2.52 -6.69 -6.09
C PHE A 43 2.76 -6.23 -7.54
N LEU A 44 2.74 -4.93 -7.80
CA LEU A 44 2.91 -4.34 -9.13
C LEU A 44 4.28 -4.69 -9.72
N LEU A 45 5.35 -4.65 -8.91
CA LEU A 45 6.70 -5.05 -9.31
C LEU A 45 6.78 -6.54 -9.66
N THR A 46 6.12 -7.41 -8.89
CA THR A 46 6.08 -8.86 -9.20
C THR A 46 5.19 -9.18 -10.40
N ALA A 47 4.10 -8.45 -10.59
CA ALA A 47 3.18 -8.63 -11.72
C ALA A 47 3.82 -8.18 -13.04
N LEU A 48 4.61 -7.11 -13.02
CA LEU A 48 5.34 -6.61 -14.19
C LEU A 48 6.61 -7.41 -14.50
N LYS A 49 6.96 -8.44 -13.73
CA LYS A 49 8.18 -9.26 -13.88
C LYS A 49 9.45 -8.42 -14.18
N CYS A 50 9.57 -7.24 -13.57
CA CYS A 50 10.68 -6.32 -13.82
C CYS A 50 10.84 -5.80 -15.28
N GLN A 51 9.88 -6.06 -16.18
CA GLN A 51 9.79 -5.39 -17.48
C GLN A 51 9.09 -4.04 -17.31
N ILE A 52 9.81 -3.09 -16.73
CA ILE A 52 9.32 -1.73 -16.54
C ILE A 52 9.47 -0.99 -17.89
N ALA A 53 8.56 -1.26 -18.83
CA ALA A 53 8.37 -0.43 -20.02
C ALA A 53 8.00 1.00 -19.56
N GLY A 54 8.44 2.03 -20.28
CA GLY A 54 8.52 3.42 -19.81
C GLY A 54 7.30 3.98 -19.05
N LYS A 55 6.07 3.54 -19.35
CA LYS A 55 4.84 3.94 -18.65
C LYS A 55 4.72 3.41 -17.22
N ALA A 56 5.25 2.23 -16.93
CA ALA A 56 5.22 1.64 -15.58
C ALA A 56 6.07 2.44 -14.57
N LYS A 57 7.09 3.17 -15.03
CA LYS A 57 7.92 4.06 -14.21
C LYS A 57 7.08 5.19 -13.60
N TRP A 58 6.18 5.76 -14.41
CA TRP A 58 5.27 6.83 -13.98
C TRP A 58 4.21 6.33 -13.01
N ILE A 59 3.71 5.10 -13.21
CA ILE A 59 2.78 4.47 -12.26
C ILE A 59 3.45 4.28 -10.90
N ILE A 60 4.68 3.76 -10.88
CA ILE A 60 5.45 3.58 -9.64
C ILE A 60 5.73 4.94 -8.98
N ALA A 61 6.13 5.96 -9.76
CA ALA A 61 6.38 7.30 -9.23
C ALA A 61 5.12 7.94 -8.63
N ALA A 62 3.97 7.83 -9.31
CA ALA A 62 2.68 8.30 -8.79
C ALA A 62 2.26 7.54 -7.51
N LEU A 63 2.57 6.24 -7.44
CA LEU A 63 2.29 5.41 -6.26
C LEU A 63 3.18 5.80 -5.06
N ILE A 64 4.46 6.09 -5.29
CA ILE A 64 5.37 6.64 -4.25
C ILE A 64 4.86 8.01 -3.79
N PHE A 65 4.47 8.86 -4.73
CA PHE A 65 3.95 10.19 -4.41
C PHE A 65 2.66 10.12 -3.57
N SER A 66 1.73 9.22 -3.92
CA SER A 66 0.53 8.95 -3.13
C SER A 66 0.87 8.48 -1.71
N TRP A 67 1.83 7.56 -1.57
CA TRP A 67 2.27 7.08 -0.27
C TRP A 67 2.87 8.17 0.61
N MET A 68 3.70 9.04 0.03
CA MET A 68 4.23 10.20 0.74
C MET A 68 3.12 11.15 1.16
N GLY A 69 2.11 11.34 0.33
CA GLY A 69 0.91 12.11 0.68
C GLY A 69 0.16 11.50 1.87
N ASP A 70 -0.06 10.18 1.89
CA ASP A 70 -0.69 9.49 3.01
C ASP A 70 0.12 9.62 4.31
N ILE A 71 1.45 9.58 4.23
CA ILE A 71 2.34 9.80 5.38
C ILE A 71 2.26 11.26 5.85
N LEU A 72 2.28 12.23 4.93
CA LEU A 72 2.19 13.65 5.28
C LEU A 72 0.85 14.00 5.92
N LEU A 73 -0.25 13.44 5.41
CA LEU A 73 -1.59 13.60 6.00
C LEU A 73 -1.69 13.04 7.41
N LEU A 74 -0.90 12.01 7.74
CA LEU A 74 -0.82 11.51 9.12
C LEU A 74 -0.17 12.53 10.07
N PHE A 75 0.76 13.37 9.60
CA PHE A 75 1.37 14.42 10.44
C PHE A 75 0.49 15.68 10.60
N GLU A 76 -0.58 15.81 9.80
CA GLU A 76 -1.54 16.91 9.89
C GLU A 76 -2.65 16.65 10.95
N SER A 77 -2.66 15.47 11.58
CA SER A 77 -3.53 15.12 12.71
C SER A 77 -2.95 15.49 14.07
#